data_AF-A0A7C5RDL8-F1
#
_entry.id   AF-A0A7C5RDL8-F1
#
_cell.length_a   1.000
_cell.length_b   1.000
_cell.length_c   1.000
_cell.angle_alpha   90.00
_cell.angle_beta   90.00
_cell.angle_gamma   90.00
#
_symmetry.space_group_name_H-M   'P 1'
#
loop_
_entity.id
_entity.type
_entity.pdbx_description
1 polymer ?
#
loop_
_entity_poly.entity_id
_entity_poly.type
_entity_poly.pdbx_seq_one_letter_code
_entity_poly.pdbx_strand_id
1 'polypeptide(L)'
;MSFRFRLFLSFSLLWLLFLVGALYLAGRGVEKALRGHLEATLLEDAKRAAEAYRKGQTGTLLTTGGVYLHLYAEDGVPLLLTREDHRLPQEALRGVGETPKASWQKGFAAALARTPLGLLALTQDTASIELALSALRQALLEAFFLLFPLGVLLVYLTARLAASPLERAAREIAGRSPE
;
A
#
# COMPACT_ATOMS: atom_id res chain seq x y z
N MET A 1 24.49 33.76 9.15
CA MET A 1 24.31 32.63 8.21
C MET A 1 24.33 33.15 6.78
N SER A 2 25.05 32.51 5.86
CA SER A 2 25.08 32.95 4.45
C SER A 2 23.76 32.64 3.74
N PHE A 3 23.40 33.46 2.75
CA PHE A 3 22.21 33.28 1.91
C PHE A 3 22.14 31.88 1.27
N ARG A 4 23.31 31.34 0.86
CA ARG A 4 23.46 30.00 0.29
C ARG A 4 23.01 28.90 1.26
N PHE A 5 23.40 29.00 2.53
CA PHE A 5 23.05 28.01 3.54
C PHE A 5 21.54 28.00 3.84
N ARG A 6 20.92 29.18 3.96
CA ARG A 6 19.48 29.29 4.15
C ARG A 6 18.69 28.69 2.99
N LEU A 7 19.12 28.96 1.75
CA LEU A 7 18.45 28.42 0.57
C LEU A 7 18.56 26.89 0.48
N PHE A 8 19.76 26.35 0.75
CA PHE A 8 19.99 24.91 0.80
C PHE A 8 19.15 24.22 1.89
N LEU A 9 19.08 24.82 3.08
CA LEU A 9 18.31 24.29 4.20
C LEU A 9 16.80 24.27 3.89
N SER A 10 16.27 25.37 3.35
CA SER A 10 14.85 25.45 2.95
C SER A 10 14.51 24.45 1.86
N PHE A 11 15.38 24.30 0.85
CA PHE A 11 15.19 23.31 -0.21
C PHE A 11 15.18 21.89 0.36
N SER A 12 16.17 21.55 1.20
CA SER A 12 16.28 20.23 1.81
C SER A 12 15.07 19.89 2.69
N LEU A 13 14.59 20.86 3.48
CA LEU A 13 13.41 20.70 4.31
C LEU A 13 12.15 20.46 3.46
N LEU A 14 11.95 21.27 2.41
CA LEU A 14 10.83 21.10 1.49
C LEU A 14 10.88 19.74 0.79
N TRP A 15 12.07 19.32 0.36
CA TRP A 15 12.27 18.04 -0.31
C TRP A 15 11.98 16.86 0.63
N LEU A 16 12.41 16.95 1.89
CA LEU A 16 12.09 15.97 2.91
C LEU A 16 10.58 15.90 3.19
N LEU A 17 9.89 17.04 3.24
CA LEU A 17 8.44 17.09 3.39
C LEU A 17 7.73 16.41 2.20
N PHE A 18 8.19 16.64 0.97
CA PHE A 18 7.66 15.93 -0.20
C PHE A 18 7.88 14.43 -0.13
N LEU A 19 9.06 13.97 0.31
CA LEU A 19 9.33 12.54 0.47
C LEU A 19 8.40 11.91 1.51
N VAL A 20 8.31 12.51 2.70
CA VAL A 20 7.46 12.01 3.79
C VAL A 20 5.99 12.01 3.35
N GLY A 21 5.55 13.08 2.70
CA GLY A 21 4.21 13.17 2.13
C GLY A 21 3.94 12.09 1.10
N ALA A 22 4.84 11.89 0.13
CA ALA A 22 4.70 10.87 -0.90
C ALA A 22 4.66 9.45 -0.30
N LEU A 23 5.57 9.12 0.61
CA LEU A 23 5.58 7.83 1.30
C LEU A 23 4.30 7.60 2.10
N TYR A 24 3.82 8.62 2.82
CA TYR A 24 2.61 8.51 3.62
C TYR A 24 1.37 8.33 2.74
N LEU A 25 1.17 9.19 1.73
CA LEU A 25 0.01 9.14 0.84
C LEU A 25 0.02 7.88 -0.03
N ALA A 26 1.14 7.57 -0.67
CA ALA A 26 1.24 6.40 -1.54
C ALA A 26 1.11 5.11 -0.74
N GLY A 27 1.76 5.01 0.42
CA GLY A 27 1.66 3.85 1.30
C GLY A 27 0.22 3.61 1.76
N ARG A 28 -0.42 4.61 2.39
CA ARG A 28 -1.77 4.46 2.95
C ARG A 28 -2.85 4.36 1.88
N GLY A 29 -2.73 5.14 0.80
CA GLY A 29 -3.69 5.15 -0.30
C GLY A 29 -3.71 3.84 -1.06
N VAL A 30 -2.53 3.36 -1.48
CA VAL A 30 -2.40 2.11 -2.23
C VAL A 30 -2.74 0.91 -1.35
N GLU A 31 -2.28 0.87 -0.10
CA GLU A 31 -2.63 -0.20 0.84
C GLU A 31 -4.15 -0.29 1.04
N LYS A 32 -4.82 0.84 1.30
CA LYS A 32 -6.27 0.86 1.49
C LYS A 32 -7.02 0.45 0.22
N ALA A 33 -6.56 0.90 -0.94
CA ALA A 33 -7.18 0.55 -2.22
C ALA A 33 -7.03 -0.95 -2.54
N LEU A 34 -5.81 -1.50 -2.40
CA LEU A 34 -5.55 -2.92 -2.65
C LEU A 34 -6.30 -3.81 -1.67
N ARG A 35 -6.28 -3.47 -0.37
CA ARG A 35 -7.04 -4.22 0.63
C ARG A 35 -8.54 -4.15 0.40
N GLY A 36 -9.07 -2.96 0.12
CA GLY A 36 -10.50 -2.77 -0.16
C GLY A 36 -10.95 -3.51 -1.42
N HIS A 37 -10.11 -3.52 -2.47
CA HIS A 37 -10.39 -4.28 -3.69
C HIS A 37 -10.38 -5.79 -3.42
N LEU A 38 -9.34 -6.31 -2.74
CA LEU A 38 -9.26 -7.71 -2.36
C LEU A 38 -10.48 -8.14 -1.54
N GLU A 39 -10.85 -7.33 -0.54
CA GLU A 39 -12.00 -7.60 0.32
C GLU A 39 -13.31 -7.64 -0.47
N ALA A 40 -13.55 -6.66 -1.35
CA ALA A 40 -14.74 -6.62 -2.19
C ALA A 40 -14.83 -7.83 -3.13
N THR A 41 -13.72 -8.20 -3.78
CA THR A 41 -13.67 -9.36 -4.67
C THR A 41 -13.88 -10.67 -3.92
N LEU A 42 -13.21 -10.86 -2.77
CA LEU A 42 -13.39 -12.07 -1.96
C LEU A 42 -14.82 -12.21 -1.43
N LEU A 43 -15.45 -11.11 -1.01
CA LEU A 43 -16.85 -11.12 -0.58
C LEU A 43 -17.80 -11.48 -1.72
N GLU A 44 -17.57 -10.93 -2.91
CA GLU A 44 -18.36 -11.25 -4.10
C GLU A 44 -18.18 -12.72 -4.50
N ASP A 45 -16.96 -13.24 -4.48
CA ASP A 45 -16.65 -14.63 -4.77
C ASP A 45 -17.28 -15.57 -3.72
N ALA A 46 -17.24 -15.21 -2.44
CA ALA A 46 -17.85 -16.00 -1.37
C ALA A 46 -19.38 -16.04 -1.53
N LYS A 47 -19.99 -14.92 -1.93
CA LYS A 47 -21.43 -14.86 -2.25
C LYS A 47 -21.77 -15.80 -3.40
N ARG A 48 -21.04 -15.70 -4.51
CA ARG A 48 -21.26 -16.52 -5.71
C ARG A 48 -21.07 -18.01 -5.41
N ALA A 49 -20.04 -18.35 -4.65
CA ALA A 49 -19.78 -19.72 -4.24
C ALA A 49 -20.91 -20.24 -3.34
N ALA A 50 -21.31 -19.50 -2.30
CA ALA A 50 -22.41 -19.90 -1.42
C ALA A 50 -23.74 -20.09 -2.17
N GLU A 51 -24.04 -19.23 -3.14
CA GLU A 51 -25.21 -19.38 -4.02
C GLU A 51 -25.12 -20.63 -4.92
N ALA A 52 -23.94 -20.93 -5.47
CA ALA A 52 -23.73 -22.14 -6.26
C ALA A 52 -23.94 -23.42 -5.42
N TYR A 53 -23.44 -23.43 -4.17
CA TYR A 53 -23.70 -24.53 -3.22
C TYR A 53 -25.18 -24.69 -2.91
N ARG A 54 -25.92 -23.59 -2.70
CA ARG A 54 -27.39 -23.63 -2.50
C ARG A 54 -28.15 -24.19 -3.70
N LYS A 55 -27.66 -23.93 -4.92
CA LYS A 55 -28.27 -24.39 -6.17
C LYS A 55 -27.82 -25.80 -6.58
N GLY A 56 -26.95 -26.45 -5.81
CA GLY A 56 -26.40 -27.77 -6.14
C GLY A 56 -25.43 -27.77 -7.32
N GLN A 57 -24.86 -26.62 -7.68
CA GLN A 57 -23.96 -26.43 -8.84
C GLN A 57 -22.47 -26.57 -8.46
N THR A 58 -22.17 -27.50 -7.55
CA THR A 58 -20.87 -27.63 -6.87
C THR A 58 -19.70 -28.08 -7.76
N GLY A 59 -19.97 -28.54 -9.00
CA GLY A 59 -18.95 -29.01 -9.96
C GLY A 59 -18.35 -27.92 -10.86
N THR A 60 -18.93 -26.73 -10.88
CA THR A 60 -18.37 -25.57 -11.61
C THR A 60 -17.34 -24.91 -10.70
N LEU A 61 -16.14 -25.49 -10.65
CA LEU A 61 -14.96 -24.94 -9.99
C LEU A 61 -14.84 -23.45 -10.31
N LEU A 62 -15.05 -22.60 -9.30
CA LEU A 62 -14.66 -21.20 -9.37
C LEU A 62 -13.13 -21.22 -9.54
N THR A 63 -12.66 -21.05 -10.78
CA THR A 63 -11.25 -20.82 -11.07
C THR A 63 -10.89 -19.39 -10.66
N THR A 64 -10.91 -19.13 -9.36
CA THR A 64 -10.58 -17.82 -8.80
C THR A 64 -9.07 -17.80 -8.59
N GLY A 65 -8.38 -17.08 -9.48
CA GLY A 65 -6.92 -17.05 -9.59
C GLY A 65 -6.19 -16.74 -8.28
N GLY A 66 -5.86 -17.79 -7.51
CA GLY A 66 -5.15 -17.70 -6.24
C GLY A 66 -6.04 -17.66 -4.99
N VAL A 67 -7.34 -17.98 -5.11
CA VAL A 67 -8.26 -18.11 -3.96
C VAL A 67 -8.39 -19.58 -3.58
N TYR A 68 -8.27 -19.87 -2.29
CA TYR A 68 -8.38 -21.21 -1.73
C TYR A 68 -9.69 -21.37 -1.00
N LEU A 69 -10.39 -22.46 -1.27
CA LEU A 69 -11.67 -22.79 -0.65
C LEU A 69 -11.46 -23.70 0.55
N HIS A 70 -12.14 -23.40 1.64
CA HIS A 70 -12.18 -24.22 2.83
C HIS A 70 -13.62 -24.41 3.28
N LEU A 71 -13.92 -25.59 3.80
CA LEU A 71 -15.22 -25.93 4.35
C LEU A 71 -15.04 -26.31 5.81
N TYR A 72 -15.87 -25.73 6.66
CA TYR A 72 -15.96 -26.04 8.08
C TYR A 72 -17.38 -26.50 8.40
N ALA A 73 -17.50 -27.38 9.39
CA ALA A 73 -18.77 -27.67 10.02
C ALA A 73 -19.26 -26.45 10.83
N GLU A 74 -20.53 -26.47 11.22
CA GLU A 74 -21.15 -25.41 12.02
C GLU A 74 -20.51 -25.23 13.41
N ASP A 75 -19.86 -26.27 13.93
CA ASP A 75 -19.08 -26.23 15.17
C ASP A 75 -17.65 -25.66 14.97
N GLY A 76 -17.29 -25.34 13.72
CA GLY A 76 -15.97 -24.82 13.34
C GLY A 76 -14.91 -25.90 13.10
N VAL A 77 -15.29 -27.19 13.10
CA VAL A 77 -14.36 -28.28 12.73
C VAL A 77 -14.10 -28.22 11.21
N PRO A 78 -12.82 -28.23 10.77
CA PRO A 78 -12.53 -28.25 9.35
C PRO A 78 -12.98 -29.57 8.70
N LEU A 79 -13.79 -29.46 7.65
CA LEU A 79 -14.22 -30.58 6.81
C LEU A 79 -13.34 -30.70 5.55
N LEU A 80 -12.93 -29.56 5.00
CA LEU A 80 -12.01 -29.48 3.86
C LEU A 80 -11.11 -28.26 4.03
N LEU A 81 -9.79 -28.48 4.00
CA LEU A 81 -8.80 -27.42 3.93
C LEU A 81 -8.00 -27.59 2.66
N THR A 82 -8.11 -26.62 1.74
CA THR A 82 -7.25 -26.61 0.54
C THR A 82 -5.82 -26.19 0.90
N ARG A 83 -5.65 -25.46 2.01
CA ARG A 83 -4.37 -24.93 2.50
C ARG A 83 -4.36 -24.85 4.02
N GLU A 84 -3.52 -25.64 4.67
CA GLU A 84 -3.47 -25.76 6.14
C GLU A 84 -2.99 -24.47 6.83
N ASP A 85 -2.08 -23.72 6.20
CA ASP A 85 -1.57 -22.43 6.69
C ASP A 85 -2.62 -21.29 6.62
N HIS A 86 -3.73 -21.50 5.90
CA HIS A 86 -4.86 -20.58 5.83
C HIS A 86 -6.01 -20.97 6.76
N ARG A 87 -5.75 -21.85 7.73
CA ARG A 87 -6.76 -22.27 8.70
C ARG A 87 -7.24 -21.09 9.54
N LEU A 88 -8.55 -20.93 9.63
CA LEU A 88 -9.17 -19.89 10.42
C LEU A 88 -9.29 -20.30 11.89
N PRO A 89 -9.04 -19.37 12.84
CA PRO A 89 -9.33 -19.62 14.24
C PRO A 89 -10.83 -19.72 14.47
N GLN A 90 -11.25 -20.49 15.48
CA GLN A 90 -12.67 -20.78 15.72
C GLN A 90 -13.48 -19.48 15.99
N GLU A 91 -12.84 -18.47 16.59
CA GLU A 91 -13.43 -17.16 16.86
C GLU A 91 -13.81 -16.43 15.56
N ALA A 92 -13.04 -16.59 14.48
CA ALA A 92 -13.33 -15.98 13.19
C ALA A 92 -14.53 -16.63 12.49
N LEU A 93 -14.83 -17.89 12.81
CA LEU A 93 -15.97 -18.64 12.27
C LEU A 93 -17.28 -18.35 13.02
N ARG A 94 -17.22 -17.76 14.21
CA ARG A 94 -18.42 -17.46 15.01
C ARG A 94 -19.24 -16.33 14.41
N GLY A 95 -20.55 -16.52 14.37
CA GLY A 95 -21.50 -15.52 13.88
C GLY A 95 -21.45 -15.31 12.37
N VAL A 96 -20.90 -16.26 11.62
CA VAL A 96 -20.98 -16.26 10.14
C VAL A 96 -22.42 -16.55 9.74
N GLY A 97 -23.03 -15.60 9.03
CA GLY A 97 -24.39 -15.69 8.52
C GLY A 97 -24.45 -15.99 7.02
N GLU A 98 -25.64 -15.81 6.44
CA GLU A 98 -25.82 -15.91 4.99
C GLU A 98 -25.15 -14.77 4.22
N THR A 99 -25.02 -13.60 4.85
CA THR A 99 -24.26 -12.48 4.31
C THR A 99 -22.76 -12.72 4.48
N PRO A 100 -21.97 -12.72 3.38
CA PRO A 100 -20.54 -12.94 3.49
C PRO A 100 -19.86 -11.89 4.35
N LYS A 101 -18.90 -12.32 5.16
CA LYS A 101 -18.13 -11.45 6.05
C LYS A 101 -16.63 -11.62 5.78
N ALA A 102 -15.92 -10.50 5.66
CA ALA A 102 -14.48 -10.51 5.51
C ALA A 102 -13.79 -10.60 6.88
N SER A 103 -12.64 -11.28 6.91
CA SER A 103 -11.77 -11.40 8.06
C SER A 103 -10.32 -11.30 7.59
N TRP A 104 -9.56 -10.40 8.19
CA TRP A 104 -8.14 -10.24 7.93
C TRP A 104 -7.34 -11.07 8.93
N GLN A 105 -6.49 -11.94 8.41
CA GLN A 105 -5.56 -12.74 9.20
C GLN A 105 -4.13 -12.35 8.85
N LYS A 106 -3.17 -12.82 9.64
CA LYS A 106 -1.76 -12.59 9.35
C LYS A 106 -1.37 -13.39 8.10
N GLY A 107 -1.05 -12.69 7.01
CA GLY A 107 -0.60 -13.29 5.75
C GLY A 107 -1.70 -13.66 4.76
N PHE A 108 -2.98 -13.59 5.14
CA PHE A 108 -4.08 -13.85 4.22
C PHE A 108 -5.35 -13.09 4.62
N ALA A 109 -6.22 -12.85 3.63
CA ALA A 109 -7.58 -12.39 3.85
C ALA A 109 -8.55 -13.55 3.63
N ALA A 110 -9.67 -13.54 4.35
CA ALA A 110 -10.71 -14.55 4.25
C ALA A 110 -12.09 -13.90 4.06
N ALA A 111 -12.94 -14.52 3.26
CA ALA A 111 -14.37 -14.22 3.17
C ALA A 111 -15.17 -15.47 3.54
N LEU A 112 -16.08 -15.29 4.50
CA LEU A 112 -16.82 -16.34 5.17
C LEU A 112 -18.30 -16.24 4.81
N ALA A 113 -18.92 -17.35 4.41
CA ALA A 113 -20.34 -17.42 4.13
C ALA A 113 -20.94 -18.74 4.64
N ARG A 114 -22.17 -18.69 5.15
CA ARG A 114 -22.90 -19.89 5.52
C ARG A 114 -23.50 -20.56 4.29
N THR A 115 -23.39 -21.89 4.22
CA THR A 115 -23.93 -22.73 3.14
C THR A 115 -24.71 -23.92 3.73
N PRO A 116 -25.51 -24.64 2.93
CA PRO A 116 -26.20 -25.84 3.40
C PRO A 116 -25.29 -26.96 3.90
N LEU A 117 -24.01 -26.95 3.51
CA LEU A 117 -23.02 -27.96 3.93
C LEU A 117 -22.22 -27.54 5.17
N GLY A 118 -22.44 -26.32 5.68
CA GLY A 118 -21.66 -25.72 6.77
C GLY A 118 -21.11 -24.34 6.39
N LEU A 119 -19.98 -23.96 6.97
CA LEU A 119 -19.34 -22.67 6.77
C LEU A 119 -18.31 -22.76 5.64
N LEU A 120 -18.49 -21.94 4.62
CA LEU A 120 -17.56 -21.78 3.51
C LEU A 120 -16.61 -20.62 3.81
N ALA A 121 -15.31 -20.84 3.66
CA ALA A 121 -14.31 -19.79 3.74
C ALA A 121 -13.46 -19.76 2.46
N LEU A 122 -13.46 -18.62 1.78
CA LEU A 122 -12.53 -18.34 0.69
C LEU A 122 -11.36 -17.54 1.24
N THR A 123 -10.14 -17.96 0.98
CA THR A 123 -8.93 -17.30 1.48
C THR A 123 -7.99 -16.94 0.34
N GLN A 124 -7.28 -15.82 0.47
CA GLN A 124 -6.29 -15.39 -0.50
C GLN A 124 -5.08 -14.78 0.21
N ASP A 125 -3.90 -15.12 -0.29
CA ASP A 125 -2.61 -14.66 0.22
C ASP A 125 -2.46 -13.14 0.04
N THR A 126 -1.94 -12.46 1.07
CA THR A 126 -1.70 -11.00 1.05
C THR A 126 -0.25 -10.64 0.81
N ALA A 127 0.67 -11.61 0.71
CA ALA A 127 2.09 -11.38 0.50
C ALA A 127 2.37 -10.54 -0.76
N SER A 128 1.63 -10.77 -1.84
CA SER A 128 1.76 -9.98 -3.08
C SER A 128 1.47 -8.49 -2.87
N ILE A 129 0.52 -8.15 -1.98
CA ILE A 129 0.22 -6.75 -1.63
C ILE A 129 1.38 -6.16 -0.83
N GLU A 130 1.92 -6.91 0.14
CA GLU A 130 3.05 -6.47 0.96
C GLU A 130 4.30 -6.22 0.10
N LEU A 131 4.60 -7.13 -0.83
CA LEU A 131 5.70 -7.00 -1.79
C LEU A 131 5.52 -5.79 -2.71
N ALA A 132 4.30 -5.57 -3.23
CA ALA A 132 4.01 -4.40 -4.05
C ALA A 132 4.22 -3.10 -3.28
N LEU A 133 3.78 -3.05 -2.01
CA LEU A 133 3.97 -1.89 -1.14
C LEU A 133 5.45 -1.66 -0.80
N SER A 134 6.22 -2.72 -0.55
CA SER A 134 7.67 -2.58 -0.31
C SER A 134 8.39 -2.09 -1.55
N ALA A 135 8.07 -2.63 -2.72
CA ALA A 135 8.64 -2.18 -4.00
C ALA A 135 8.31 -0.72 -4.29
N LEU A 136 7.08 -0.28 -4.01
CA LEU A 136 6.67 1.12 -4.15
C LEU A 136 7.48 2.05 -3.23
N ARG A 137 7.65 1.67 -1.95
CA ARG A 137 8.45 2.45 -0.99
C ARG A 137 9.91 2.55 -1.44
N GLN A 138 10.47 1.44 -1.90
CA GLN A 138 11.84 1.40 -2.40
C GLN A 138 12.01 2.27 -3.64
N ALA A 139 11.11 2.16 -4.61
CA ALA A 139 11.14 2.99 -5.82
C ALA A 139 11.03 4.49 -5.51
N LEU A 140 10.19 4.88 -4.54
CA LEU A 140 10.09 6.27 -4.09
C LEU A 140 11.39 6.77 -3.44
N LEU A 141 12.04 5.94 -2.64
CA LEU A 141 13.35 6.28 -2.05
C LEU A 141 14.44 6.39 -3.12
N GLU A 142 14.48 5.46 -4.06
CA GLU A 142 15.45 5.48 -5.17
C GLU A 142 15.25 6.74 -6.03
N ALA A 143 14.01 7.06 -6.39
CA ALA A 143 13.68 8.29 -7.11
C ALA A 143 14.12 9.53 -6.33
N PHE A 144 13.91 9.53 -5.00
CA PHE A 144 14.36 10.62 -4.14
C PHE A 144 15.89 10.79 -4.14
N PHE A 145 16.64 9.70 -3.94
CA PHE A 145 18.10 9.75 -3.92
C PHE A 145 18.70 10.16 -5.26
N LEU A 146 18.02 9.84 -6.37
CA LEU A 146 18.44 10.26 -7.70
C LEU A 146 18.14 11.74 -7.97
N LEU A 147 16.95 12.22 -7.56
CA LEU A 147 16.51 13.59 -7.86
C LEU A 147 17.02 14.63 -6.87
N PHE A 148 17.27 14.26 -5.61
CA PHE A 148 17.75 15.18 -4.59
C PHE A 148 19.08 15.87 -4.95
N PRO A 149 20.17 15.17 -5.32
CA PRO A 149 21.44 15.82 -5.67
C PRO A 149 21.29 16.72 -6.90
N LEU A 150 20.44 16.33 -7.86
CA LEU A 150 20.14 17.15 -9.03
C LEU A 150 19.43 18.45 -8.63
N GLY A 151 18.44 18.37 -7.74
CA GLY A 151 17.75 19.53 -7.19
C GLY A 151 18.68 20.46 -6.41
N VAL A 152 19.59 19.90 -5.60
CA VAL A 152 20.62 20.67 -4.89
C VAL A 152 21.54 21.40 -5.87
N LEU A 153 22.01 20.71 -6.92
CA LEU A 153 22.86 21.31 -7.94
C LEU A 153 22.16 22.48 -8.65
N LEU A 154 20.89 22.29 -9.03
CA LEU A 154 20.08 23.34 -9.63
C LEU A 154 19.93 24.53 -8.69
N VAL A 155 19.56 24.32 -7.43
CA VAL A 155 19.45 25.39 -6.43
C VAL A 155 20.78 26.14 -6.25
N TYR A 156 21.89 25.41 -6.22
CA TYR A 156 23.23 26.01 -6.12
C TYR A 156 23.54 26.89 -7.35
N LEU A 157 23.27 26.41 -8.56
CA LEU A 157 23.47 27.17 -9.80
C LEU A 157 22.60 28.43 -9.82
N THR A 158 21.33 28.31 -9.46
CA THR A 158 20.40 29.45 -9.40
C THR A 158 20.85 30.47 -8.36
N ALA A 159 21.30 30.02 -7.18
CA ALA A 159 21.86 30.90 -6.16
C ALA A 159 23.12 31.64 -6.65
N ARG A 160 23.98 30.95 -7.40
CA ARG A 160 25.20 31.54 -7.97
C ARG A 160 24.85 32.59 -9.04
N LEU A 161 23.91 32.30 -9.92
CA LEU A 161 23.45 33.22 -10.95
C LEU A 161 22.74 34.44 -10.35
N ALA A 162 21.88 34.24 -9.36
CA ALA A 162 21.16 35.33 -8.69
C ALA A 162 22.05 36.21 -7.81
N ALA A 163 23.09 35.63 -7.18
CA ALA A 163 24.05 36.38 -6.37
C ALA A 163 25.10 37.14 -7.20
N SER A 164 25.39 36.70 -8.43
CA SER A 164 26.37 37.33 -9.33
C SER A 164 26.13 38.84 -9.58
N PRO A 165 24.91 39.30 -9.94
CA PRO A 165 24.67 40.72 -10.15
C PRO A 165 24.79 41.55 -8.85
N LEU A 166 24.36 41.00 -7.69
CA LEU A 166 24.55 41.65 -6.38
C LEU A 166 26.03 41.76 -5.99
N GLU A 167 26.83 40.72 -6.24
CA GLU A 167 28.27 40.74 -5.98
C GLU A 167 29.04 41.68 -6.91
N ARG A 168 28.54 41.92 -8.14
CA ARG A 168 29.11 42.92 -9.06
C ARG A 168 28.76 44.34 -8.63
N ALA A 169 27.50 44.59 -8.31
CA ALA A 169 27.05 45.88 -7.79
C ALA A 169 27.78 46.26 -6.49
N ALA A 170 27.95 45.31 -5.56
CA ALA A 170 28.70 45.55 -4.33
C ALA A 170 30.19 45.86 -4.58
N ARG A 171 30.82 45.21 -5.57
CA ARG A 171 32.21 45.51 -5.98
C ARG A 171 32.35 46.87 -6.65
N GLU A 172 31.39 47.28 -7.48
CA GLU A 172 31.38 48.61 -8.09
C GLU A 172 31.19 49.73 -7.06
N ILE A 173 30.37 49.50 -6.04
CA ILE A 173 30.19 50.44 -4.92
C ILE A 173 31.46 50.51 -4.08
N ALA A 174 32.09 49.38 -3.75
CA ALA A 174 33.35 49.34 -3.01
C ALA A 174 34.51 49.99 -3.79
N GLY A 175 34.51 49.90 -5.13
CA GLY A 175 35.50 50.58 -5.98
C GLY A 175 35.28 52.09 -6.14
N ARG A 176 34.09 52.61 -5.78
CA ARG A 176 33.75 54.04 -5.81
C ARG A 176 33.93 54.78 -4.49
N SER A 177 34.14 54.06 -3.39
CA SER A 177 34.60 54.65 -2.12
C SER A 177 36.10 54.39 -1.95
N PRO A 178 36.98 55.26 -2.46
CA PRO A 178 38.29 55.39 -1.85
C PRO A 178 38.09 56.00 -0.45
N GLU A 179 38.92 55.61 0.50
CA GLU A 179 39.17 56.50 1.66
C GLU A 179 39.62 57.89 1.18
#